data_AF-A0A0L6U4L4-F1
#
_entry.id   AF-A0A0L6U4L4-F1
#
_cell.length_a   1.000
_cell.length_b   1.000
_cell.length_c   1.000
_cell.angle_alpha   90.00
_cell.angle_beta   90.00
_cell.angle_gamma   90.00
#
_symmetry.space_group_name_H-M   'P 1'
#
loop_
_entity.id
_entity.type
_entity.pdbx_description
1 polymer ?
#
loop_
_entity_poly.entity_id
_entity_poly.type
_entity_poly.pdbx_seq_one_letter_code
_entity_poly.pdbx_strand_id
1 'polypeptide(L)'
;MDLIGTLSNVGKSTFVKYYYNFKNESRYVCIISFTEDYTDIAKATRTNHAKRIFREGMSVQALQMIINSSRVDKDTIDLARKILETES
;
A
#
# COMPACT_ATOMS: atom_id res chain seq x y z
N MET A 1 -10.05 -11.68 3.88
CA MET A 1 -9.96 -11.12 2.50
C MET A 1 -8.90 -11.88 1.72
N ASP A 2 -9.00 -11.95 0.40
CA ASP A 2 -7.85 -12.29 -0.45
C ASP A 2 -6.83 -11.13 -0.44
N LEU A 3 -5.79 -11.24 0.40
CA LEU A 3 -4.76 -10.22 0.56
C LEU A 3 -3.89 -10.07 -0.69
N ILE A 4 -3.60 -11.18 -1.39
CA ILE A 4 -2.75 -11.15 -2.61
C ILE A 4 -3.45 -10.35 -3.69
N GLY A 5 -4.72 -10.69 -4.00
CA GLY A 5 -5.51 -9.97 -4.99
C GLY A 5 -5.73 -8.51 -4.60
N THR A 6 -6.05 -8.26 -3.33
CA THR A 6 -6.25 -6.89 -2.83
C THR A 6 -4.98 -6.05 -2.97
N LEU A 7 -3.83 -6.58 -2.55
CA LEU A 7 -2.55 -5.88 -2.67
C LEU A 7 -2.15 -5.69 -4.15
N SER A 8 -2.50 -6.64 -5.02
CA SER A 8 -2.30 -6.49 -6.48
C SER A 8 -3.13 -5.33 -7.05
N ASN A 9 -4.36 -5.15 -6.58
CA ASN A 9 -5.22 -4.03 -7.00
C ASN A 9 -4.73 -2.67 -6.50
N VAL A 10 -4.02 -2.62 -5.37
CA VAL A 10 -3.33 -1.40 -4.92
C VAL A 10 -2.08 -1.12 -5.78
N GLY A 11 -1.33 -2.18 -6.07
CA GLY A 11 0.05 -2.10 -6.55
C GLY A 11 1.02 -2.06 -5.37
N LYS A 12 2.05 -2.91 -5.40
CA LYS A 12 2.99 -3.10 -4.28
C LYS A 12 3.80 -1.84 -3.97
N SER A 13 4.40 -1.22 -4.99
CA SER A 13 5.15 0.03 -4.86
C SER A 13 4.26 1.17 -4.35
N THR A 14 3.04 1.30 -4.90
CA THR A 14 2.04 2.25 -4.43
C THR A 14 1.71 2.04 -2.95
N PHE A 15 1.46 0.80 -2.53
CA PHE A 15 1.11 0.49 -1.14
C PHE A 15 2.21 0.93 -0.18
N VAL A 16 3.48 0.68 -0.53
CA VAL A 16 4.64 1.10 0.26
C VAL A 16 4.81 2.61 0.26
N LYS A 17 4.80 3.25 -0.92
CA LYS A 17 5.02 4.70 -1.08
C LYS A 17 4.02 5.53 -0.27
N TYR A 18 2.77 5.08 -0.22
CA TYR A 18 1.67 5.79 0.45
C TYR A 18 1.21 5.11 1.74
N TYR A 19 2.02 4.23 2.33
CA TYR A 19 1.64 3.40 3.48
C TYR A 19 1.03 4.23 4.62
N TYR A 20 1.73 5.28 5.06
CA TYR A 20 1.27 6.12 6.16
C TYR A 20 0.07 6.99 5.81
N ASN A 21 -0.09 7.40 4.54
CA ASN A 21 -1.32 8.05 4.10
C ASN A 21 -2.49 7.07 4.25
N PHE A 22 -2.36 5.84 3.75
CA PHE A 22 -3.43 4.85 3.88
C PHE A 22 -3.76 4.50 5.33
N LYS A 23 -2.75 4.46 6.21
CA LYS A 23 -2.88 4.19 7.65
C LYS A 23 -3.60 5.33 8.39
N ASN A 24 -3.14 6.56 8.22
CA ASN A 24 -3.49 7.67 9.11
C ASN A 24 -4.50 8.64 8.51
N GLU A 25 -4.54 8.78 7.17
CA GLU A 25 -5.29 9.85 6.51
C GLU A 25 -6.69 9.42 6.09
N SER A 26 -7.56 10.40 5.87
CA SER A 26 -8.87 10.17 5.27
C SER A 26 -8.75 9.62 3.84
N ARG A 27 -9.82 8.97 3.35
CA ARG A 27 -9.88 8.51 1.95
C ARG A 27 -9.67 9.65 0.95
N TYR A 28 -10.25 10.82 1.23
CA TYR A 28 -10.13 11.99 0.36
C TYR A 28 -8.67 12.44 0.25
N VAL A 29 -7.99 12.59 1.39
CA VAL A 29 -6.57 12.97 1.44
C VAL A 29 -5.71 11.95 0.70
N CYS A 30 -5.93 10.65 0.90
CA CYS A 30 -5.21 9.61 0.16
C CYS A 30 -5.34 9.76 -1.36
N ILE A 31 -6.54 10.04 -1.87
CA ILE A 31 -6.80 10.16 -3.31
C ILE A 31 -6.06 11.36 -3.91
N ILE A 32 -6.03 12.51 -3.22
CA ILE A 32 -5.36 13.71 -3.74
C ILE A 32 -3.83 13.67 -3.55
N SER A 33 -3.31 12.84 -2.64
CA SER A 33 -1.86 12.69 -2.40
C SER A 33 -1.12 11.91 -3.49
N PHE A 34 -1.82 11.21 -4.37
CA PHE A 34 -1.19 10.50 -5.49
C PHE A 34 -0.47 11.49 -6.41
N THR A 35 0.83 11.27 -6.62
CA THR A 35 1.66 12.09 -7.51
C THR A 35 1.69 11.52 -8.92
N GLU A 36 1.37 10.23 -9.08
CA GLU A 36 1.24 9.58 -10.37
C GLU A 36 -0.02 10.06 -11.10
N ASP A 37 0.07 10.15 -12.42
CA ASP A 37 -1.02 10.51 -13.32
C ASP A 37 -1.98 9.33 -13.54
N TYR A 38 -2.60 8.90 -12.45
CA TYR A 38 -3.70 7.95 -12.46
C TYR A 38 -5.03 8.68 -12.63
N THR A 39 -5.97 8.03 -13.32
CA THR A 39 -7.36 8.50 -13.33
C THR A 39 -7.94 8.51 -11.91
N ASP A 40 -8.94 9.36 -11.65
CA ASP A 40 -9.59 9.46 -10.34
C ASP A 40 -10.18 8.12 -9.88
N ILE A 41 -10.76 7.36 -10.83
CA ILE A 41 -11.27 6.01 -10.59
C ILE A 41 -10.14 5.09 -10.11
N ALA A 42 -8.98 5.17 -10.75
CA ALA A 42 -7.84 4.33 -10.44
C ALA A 42 -7.19 4.71 -9.08
N LYS A 43 -7.16 6.00 -8.71
CA LYS A 43 -6.76 6.47 -7.38
C LYS A 43 -7.74 6.00 -6.30
N ALA A 44 -9.04 6.12 -6.55
CA ALA A 44 -10.09 5.70 -5.64
C ALA A 44 -10.07 4.18 -5.39
N THR A 45 -9.92 3.36 -6.44
CA THR A 45 -9.81 1.90 -6.33
C THR A 45 -8.63 1.49 -5.47
N ARG A 46 -7.42 2.02 -5.76
CA ARG A 46 -6.21 1.73 -4.96
C ARG A 46 -6.38 2.11 -3.51
N THR A 47 -6.92 3.32 -3.25
CA THR A 47 -7.19 3.80 -1.89
C THR A 47 -8.16 2.87 -1.15
N ASN A 48 -9.23 2.43 -1.80
CA ASN A 48 -10.22 1.55 -1.18
C ASN A 48 -9.61 0.20 -0.77
N HIS A 49 -8.85 -0.42 -1.67
CA HIS A 49 -8.18 -1.68 -1.39
C HIS A 49 -7.12 -1.51 -0.29
N ALA A 50 -6.31 -0.44 -0.34
CA ALA A 50 -5.28 -0.18 0.65
C ALA A 50 -5.89 0.05 2.04
N LYS A 51 -6.89 0.94 2.18
CA LYS A 51 -7.56 1.18 3.46
C LYS A 51 -8.28 -0.06 3.99
N ARG A 52 -8.75 -0.96 3.11
CA ARG A 52 -9.32 -2.25 3.52
C ARG A 52 -8.26 -3.15 4.16
N ILE A 53 -7.03 -3.19 3.63
CA ILE A 53 -5.91 -3.94 4.24
C ILE A 53 -5.66 -3.45 5.68
N PHE A 54 -5.61 -2.14 5.90
CA PHE A 54 -5.45 -1.57 7.24
C PHE A 54 -6.64 -1.89 8.16
N ARG A 55 -7.87 -1.74 7.67
CA ARG A 55 -9.08 -2.05 8.45
C ARG A 55 -9.15 -3.51 8.88
N GLU A 56 -8.62 -4.43 8.08
CA GLU A 56 -8.57 -5.87 8.40
C GLU A 56 -7.31 -6.26 9.21
N GLY A 57 -6.47 -5.28 9.62
CA GLY A 57 -5.27 -5.56 10.43
C GLY A 57 -4.15 -6.28 9.66
N MET A 58 -4.18 -6.26 8.33
CA MET A 58 -3.29 -7.05 7.47
C MET A 58 -2.08 -6.26 6.93
N SER A 59 -1.83 -5.04 7.43
CA SER A 59 -0.77 -4.15 6.89
C SER A 59 0.63 -4.72 7.05
N VAL A 60 0.96 -5.28 8.22
CA VAL A 60 2.25 -5.93 8.51
C VAL A 60 2.47 -7.15 7.60
N GLN A 61 1.44 -7.98 7.45
CA GLN A 61 1.50 -9.13 6.55
C GLN A 61 1.71 -8.69 5.08
N ALA A 62 1.03 -7.62 4.65
CA ALA A 62 1.22 -7.04 3.32
C ALA A 62 2.67 -6.58 3.10
N LEU A 63 3.29 -5.90 4.07
CA LEU A 63 4.71 -5.49 3.99
C LEU A 63 5.63 -6.71 3.86
N GLN A 64 5.44 -7.75 4.67
CA GLN A 64 6.23 -8.97 4.60
C GLN A 64 6.13 -9.66 3.23
N MET A 65 4.94 -9.67 2.63
CA MET A 65 4.72 -10.20 1.28
C MET A 65 5.42 -9.38 0.20
N ILE A 66 5.49 -8.06 0.36
CA ILE A 66 6.20 -7.18 -0.58
C ILE A 66 7.71 -7.41 -0.49
N ILE A 67 8.26 -7.47 0.74
CA ILE A 67 9.68 -7.70 0.98
C ILE A 67 10.15 -9.03 0.37
N ASN A 68 9.29 -10.05 0.42
CA ASN A 68 9.58 -11.38 -0.13
C ASN A 68 9.26 -11.51 -1.63
N SER A 69 8.83 -10.43 -2.31
CA SER A 69 8.43 -10.48 -3.72
C SER A 69 9.63 -10.27 -4.66
N SER A 70 9.88 -11.22 -5.56
CA SER A 70 10.94 -11.13 -6.57
C SER A 70 10.68 -10.14 -7.71
N ARG A 71 9.46 -9.57 -7.80
CA ARG A 71 9.02 -8.68 -8.88
C ARG A 71 8.90 -7.22 -8.44
N VAL A 72 9.50 -6.87 -7.31
CA VAL A 72 9.49 -5.51 -6.75
C VAL A 72 10.91 -4.98 -6.78
N ASP A 73 11.05 -3.70 -7.16
CA ASP A 73 12.35 -3.04 -7.19
C ASP A 73 12.95 -2.91 -5.79
N LYS A 74 14.28 -2.80 -5.74
CA LYS A 74 15.02 -2.78 -4.49
C LYS A 74 14.62 -1.61 -3.59
N ASP A 75 14.38 -0.43 -4.16
CA ASP A 75 14.04 0.78 -3.39
C ASP A 75 12.70 0.60 -2.66
N THR A 76 11.70 0.02 -3.34
CA THR A 76 10.42 -0.34 -2.72
C THR A 76 10.60 -1.38 -1.61
N ILE A 77 11.43 -2.41 -1.82
CA ILE A 77 11.72 -3.43 -0.79
C ILE A 77 12.38 -2.80 0.44
N ASP A 78 13.39 -1.96 0.24
CA ASP A 78 14.13 -1.32 1.32
C ASP A 78 13.25 -0.34 2.12
N LEU A 79 12.35 0.39 1.45
CA LEU A 79 11.36 1.21 2.12
C LEU A 79 10.35 0.34 2.92
N ALA A 80 9.89 -0.78 2.36
CA ALA A 80 8.98 -1.68 3.06
C ALA A 80 9.61 -2.27 4.33
N ARG A 81 10.91 -2.60 4.32
CA ARG A 81 11.66 -3.05 5.51
C ARG A 81 11.70 -1.98 6.59
N LYS A 82 12.06 -0.74 6.24
CA LYS A 82 12.08 0.39 7.18
C LYS A 82 10.72 0.64 7.84
N ILE A 83 9.65 0.56 7.05
CA ILE A 83 8.28 0.68 7.58
C ILE A 83 7.99 -0.48 8.53
N LEU A 84 8.30 -1.72 8.14
CA LEU A 84 8.06 -2.90 8.97
C LEU A 84 8.78 -2.81 10.32
N GLU A 85 10.04 -2.35 10.35
CA GLU A 85 10.80 -2.11 11.57
C GLU A 85 10.15 -1.07 12.50
N THR A 86 9.44 -0.09 11.94
CA THR A 86 8.73 0.95 12.71
C THR A 86 7.37 0.45 13.24
N GLU A 87 6.78 -0.54 12.56
CA GLU A 87 5.45 -1.07 12.87
C GLU A 87 5.50 -2.36 13.72
N SER A 88 6.70 -2.89 13.98
CA SER A 88 6.97 -4.07 14.81
C SER A 88 7.33 -3.69 16.25
#